data_AF-A0A4R0X2W3-F1
#
_entry.id   AF-A0A4R0X2W3-F1
#
_cell.length_a   1.000
_cell.length_b   1.000
_cell.length_c   1.000
_cell.angle_alpha   90.00
_cell.angle_beta   90.00
_cell.angle_gamma   90.00
#
_symmetry.space_group_name_H-M   'P 1'
#
loop_
_entity.id
_entity.type
_entity.pdbx_description
1 polymer ?
#
loop_
_entity_poly.entity_id
_entity_poly.type
_entity_poly.pdbx_seq_one_letter_code
_entity_poly.pdbx_strand_id
1 'polypeptide(L)'
;MSVRFDAAAYSPDADYAALDPTARDVLDCWFGTPGSDEYGKDQKRWFKRSDAFDAMLRERFGASIEAALAHELDTWLATPLGSLALVIVLDQFTRNCHRRTAHMYDGDAQAMSITRRMIEEGSDVLLPTVYHRAFAYIPFEHDETVEGQREGVRLYTLLEAQGLDASYARSAVRHAQIVERFGRFPHRNALLGRPSSDEEIAFLREPGSSF
;
A
#
# COMPACT_ATOMS: atom_id res chain seq x y z
N MET A 1 -16.59 2.94 -19.54
CA MET A 1 -17.79 2.28 -18.99
C MET A 1 -17.31 1.49 -17.78
N SER A 2 -17.38 2.08 -16.58
CA SER A 2 -16.88 1.45 -15.35
C SER A 2 -17.80 0.28 -15.01
N VAL A 3 -17.25 -0.93 -15.02
CA VAL A 3 -17.95 -2.11 -14.54
C VAL A 3 -17.96 -1.98 -13.02
N ARG A 4 -19.09 -1.57 -12.44
CA ARG A 4 -19.27 -1.67 -10.99
C ARG A 4 -19.25 -3.14 -10.62
N PHE A 5 -18.39 -3.53 -9.68
CA PHE A 5 -18.37 -4.90 -9.19
C PHE A 5 -19.73 -5.22 -8.56
N ASP A 6 -20.35 -6.32 -9.00
CA ASP A 6 -21.61 -6.80 -8.40
C ASP A 6 -21.29 -7.45 -7.05
N ALA A 7 -21.45 -6.66 -5.99
CA ALA A 7 -21.22 -7.10 -4.61
C ALA A 7 -22.08 -8.32 -4.22
N ALA A 8 -23.22 -8.55 -4.87
CA ALA A 8 -24.09 -9.70 -4.59
C ALA A 8 -23.55 -11.01 -5.19
N ALA A 9 -22.71 -10.93 -6.22
CA ALA A 9 -22.13 -12.08 -6.91
C ALA A 9 -20.68 -12.38 -6.49
N TYR A 10 -20.01 -11.44 -5.81
CA TYR A 10 -18.61 -11.60 -5.43
C TYR A 10 -18.43 -12.49 -4.21
N SER A 11 -17.47 -13.41 -4.28
CA SER A 11 -17.04 -14.26 -3.18
C SER A 11 -15.52 -14.16 -3.02
N PRO A 12 -15.01 -13.66 -1.88
CA PRO A 12 -13.56 -13.62 -1.63
C PRO A 12 -12.90 -15.00 -1.71
N ASP A 13 -13.59 -16.06 -1.27
CA ASP A 13 -13.06 -17.42 -1.33
C ASP A 13 -12.94 -17.92 -2.77
N ALA A 14 -13.93 -17.61 -3.62
CA ALA A 14 -13.89 -17.95 -5.04
C ALA A 14 -12.82 -17.16 -5.80
N ASP A 15 -12.69 -15.85 -5.52
CA ASP A 15 -11.61 -15.01 -6.05
C ASP A 15 -10.25 -15.59 -5.65
N TYR A 16 -10.03 -15.85 -4.37
CA TYR A 16 -8.79 -16.43 -3.86
C TYR A 16 -8.45 -17.78 -4.52
N ALA A 17 -9.44 -18.66 -4.70
CA ALA A 17 -9.27 -19.97 -5.34
C ALA A 17 -8.93 -19.88 -6.83
N ALA A 18 -9.44 -18.86 -7.53
CA ALA A 18 -9.20 -18.63 -8.96
C ALA A 18 -7.98 -17.74 -9.25
N LEU A 19 -7.40 -17.12 -8.22
CA LEU A 19 -6.30 -16.17 -8.34
C LEU A 19 -5.06 -16.80 -8.99
N ASP A 20 -4.32 -15.99 -9.77
CA ASP A 20 -2.99 -16.38 -10.26
C ASP A 20 -2.12 -16.87 -9.09
N PRO A 21 -1.40 -17.99 -9.22
CA PRO A 21 -0.60 -18.53 -8.12
C PRO A 21 0.41 -17.54 -7.53
N THR A 22 1.00 -16.68 -8.37
CA THR A 22 1.97 -15.67 -7.93
C THR A 22 1.27 -14.55 -7.15
N ALA A 23 0.10 -14.11 -7.59
CA ALA A 23 -0.70 -13.14 -6.85
C ALA A 23 -1.16 -13.71 -5.49
N ARG A 24 -1.52 -15.00 -5.45
CA ARG A 24 -1.83 -15.70 -4.20
C ARG A 24 -0.62 -15.73 -3.27
N ASP A 25 0.56 -16.06 -3.77
CA ASP A 25 1.79 -16.08 -2.98
C ASP A 25 2.13 -14.70 -2.38
N VAL A 26 1.87 -13.62 -3.11
CA VAL A 26 2.01 -12.23 -2.61
C VAL A 26 1.08 -12.00 -1.41
N LEU A 27 -0.21 -12.31 -1.57
CA LEU A 27 -1.21 -12.09 -0.51
C LEU A 27 -0.96 -12.99 0.69
N ASP A 28 -0.63 -14.26 0.49
CA ASP A 28 -0.31 -15.21 1.55
C ASP A 28 0.96 -14.78 2.31
N CYS A 29 1.98 -14.28 1.58
CA CYS A 29 3.19 -13.76 2.20
C CYS A 29 2.90 -12.54 3.09
N TRP A 30 1.96 -11.68 2.67
CA TRP A 30 1.68 -10.45 3.40
C TRP A 30 0.68 -10.65 4.52
N PHE A 31 -0.46 -11.27 4.23
CA PHE A 31 -1.63 -11.39 5.11
C PHE A 31 -1.79 -12.75 5.75
N GLY A 32 -1.00 -13.76 5.37
CA GLY A 32 -1.23 -15.16 5.75
C GLY A 32 -2.26 -15.83 4.83
N THR A 33 -2.34 -17.17 4.88
CA THR A 33 -3.31 -17.94 4.09
C THR A 33 -4.69 -17.86 4.73
N PRO A 34 -5.80 -17.87 3.95
CA PRO A 34 -7.15 -17.97 4.50
C PRO A 34 -7.28 -19.12 5.50
N GLY A 35 -7.87 -18.82 6.67
CA GLY A 35 -8.05 -19.78 7.77
C GLY A 35 -6.83 -19.98 8.68
N SER A 36 -5.67 -19.38 8.38
CA SER A 36 -4.52 -19.37 9.31
C SER A 36 -4.73 -18.42 10.49
N ASP A 37 -3.99 -18.63 11.57
CA ASP A 37 -4.04 -17.75 12.75
C ASP A 37 -3.57 -16.32 12.45
N GLU A 38 -2.75 -16.13 11.42
CA GLU A 38 -2.23 -14.81 11.02
C GLU A 38 -3.13 -14.10 9.99
N TYR A 39 -4.13 -14.81 9.43
CA TYR A 39 -4.92 -14.33 8.30
C TYR A 39 -5.59 -13.00 8.56
N GLY A 40 -5.17 -11.97 7.81
CA GLY A 40 -5.82 -10.66 7.79
C GLY A 40 -5.90 -9.99 9.16
N LYS A 41 -4.92 -10.21 10.04
CA LYS A 41 -4.74 -9.56 11.36
C LYS A 41 -3.53 -8.62 11.33
N ASP A 42 -3.43 -7.70 12.30
CA ASP A 42 -2.25 -6.84 12.45
C ASP A 42 -0.97 -7.65 12.59
N GLN A 43 0.06 -7.27 11.82
CA GLN A 43 1.36 -7.90 11.87
C GLN A 43 2.46 -6.87 12.03
N LYS A 44 3.16 -6.96 13.17
CA LYS A 44 4.31 -6.10 13.49
C LYS A 44 5.40 -6.11 12.40
N ARG A 45 5.47 -7.18 11.58
CA ARG A 45 6.47 -7.32 10.51
C ARG A 45 6.28 -6.29 9.38
N TRP A 46 5.06 -5.79 9.16
CA TRP A 46 4.79 -4.81 8.11
C TRP A 46 5.52 -3.48 8.34
N PHE A 47 5.59 -3.04 9.60
CA PHE A 47 6.18 -1.75 9.97
C PHE A 47 7.57 -1.85 10.60
N LYS A 48 8.07 -3.07 10.80
CA LYS A 48 9.39 -3.31 11.38
C LYS A 48 10.38 -3.69 10.29
N ARG A 49 11.42 -2.87 10.12
CA ARG A 49 12.55 -3.22 9.26
C ARG A 49 13.18 -4.55 9.69
N SER A 50 13.39 -5.45 8.73
CA SER A 50 14.05 -6.73 8.91
C SER A 50 14.81 -7.09 7.64
N ASP A 51 16.15 -7.04 7.68
CA ASP A 51 16.97 -7.32 6.50
C ASP A 51 16.75 -8.76 5.97
N ALA A 52 16.40 -9.71 6.86
CA ALA A 52 16.05 -11.07 6.49
C ALA A 52 14.70 -11.16 5.76
N PHE A 53 13.70 -10.39 6.19
CA PHE A 53 12.40 -10.32 5.50
C PHE A 53 12.55 -9.65 4.14
N ASP A 54 13.33 -8.56 4.07
CA ASP A 54 13.61 -7.87 2.81
C ASP A 54 14.39 -8.76 1.83
N ALA A 55 15.32 -9.59 2.32
CA ALA A 55 16.04 -10.55 1.49
C ALA A 55 15.11 -11.63 0.93
N MET A 56 14.21 -12.17 1.76
CA MET A 56 13.19 -13.13 1.33
C MET A 56 12.26 -12.52 0.28
N LEU A 57 11.81 -11.27 0.46
CA LEU A 57 10.97 -10.59 -0.53
C LEU A 57 11.70 -10.40 -1.86
N ARG A 58 12.98 -9.98 -1.84
CA ARG A 58 13.79 -9.86 -3.06
C ARG A 58 13.94 -11.20 -3.78
N GLU A 59 14.24 -12.26 -3.03
CA GLU A 59 14.45 -13.60 -3.59
C GLU A 59 13.17 -14.14 -4.24
N ARG A 60 12.02 -14.02 -3.56
CA ARG A 60 10.76 -14.62 -4.02
C ARG A 60 9.99 -13.76 -5.02
N PHE A 61 10.03 -12.44 -4.87
CA PHE A 61 9.15 -11.52 -5.59
C PHE A 61 9.89 -10.46 -6.40
N GLY A 62 11.23 -10.50 -6.48
CA GLY A 62 11.99 -9.55 -7.29
C GLY A 62 11.53 -9.52 -8.76
N ALA A 63 11.29 -10.69 -9.36
CA ALA A 63 10.74 -10.77 -10.72
C ALA A 63 9.30 -10.21 -10.81
N SER A 64 8.47 -10.40 -9.78
CA SER A 64 7.12 -9.85 -9.73
C SER A 64 7.12 -8.33 -9.64
N ILE A 65 8.08 -7.73 -8.93
CA ILE A 65 8.25 -6.27 -8.86
C ILE A 65 8.53 -5.70 -10.26
N GLU A 66 9.53 -6.25 -10.95
CA GLU A 66 9.88 -5.80 -12.30
C GLU A 66 8.72 -5.98 -13.29
N ALA A 67 8.04 -7.13 -13.26
CA ALA A 67 6.88 -7.42 -14.11
C ALA A 67 5.68 -6.50 -13.80
N ALA A 68 5.43 -6.18 -12.53
CA ALA A 68 4.37 -5.26 -12.13
C ALA A 68 4.65 -3.84 -12.64
N LEU A 69 5.89 -3.34 -12.45
CA LEU A 69 6.32 -2.02 -12.94
C LEU A 69 6.26 -1.93 -14.47
N ALA A 70 6.44 -3.05 -15.17
CA ALA A 70 6.31 -3.16 -16.61
C ALA A 70 4.87 -3.38 -17.11
N HIS A 71 3.86 -3.37 -16.22
CA HIS A 71 2.45 -3.65 -16.53
C HIS A 71 2.17 -5.07 -17.07
N GLU A 72 3.09 -6.01 -16.89
CA GLU A 72 2.96 -7.39 -17.39
C GLU A 72 2.00 -8.23 -16.55
N LEU A 73 1.63 -7.74 -15.37
CA LEU A 73 0.72 -8.41 -14.41
C LEU A 73 -0.69 -7.78 -14.37
N ASP A 74 -1.03 -6.91 -15.32
CA ASP A 74 -2.32 -6.19 -15.36
C ASP A 74 -3.55 -7.11 -15.46
N THR A 75 -3.37 -8.38 -15.85
CA THR A 75 -4.45 -9.38 -15.80
C THR A 75 -4.98 -9.61 -14.38
N TRP A 76 -4.18 -9.32 -13.34
CA TRP A 76 -4.60 -9.43 -11.94
C TRP A 76 -5.63 -8.35 -11.55
N LEU A 77 -5.73 -7.26 -12.31
CA LEU A 77 -6.73 -6.21 -12.09
C LEU A 77 -8.18 -6.67 -12.34
N ALA A 78 -8.37 -7.89 -12.84
CA ALA A 78 -9.69 -8.46 -13.08
C ALA A 78 -10.49 -8.70 -11.79
N THR A 79 -9.82 -8.79 -10.63
CA THR A 79 -10.48 -9.08 -9.35
C THR A 79 -10.01 -8.15 -8.22
N PRO A 80 -10.82 -7.97 -7.14
CA PRO A 80 -10.42 -7.20 -5.98
C PRO A 80 -9.13 -7.71 -5.31
N LEU A 81 -8.97 -9.04 -5.15
CA LEU A 81 -7.76 -9.60 -4.54
C LEU A 81 -6.53 -9.44 -5.44
N GLY A 82 -6.67 -9.64 -6.75
CA GLY A 82 -5.55 -9.43 -7.68
C GLY A 82 -5.11 -7.98 -7.76
N SER A 83 -6.06 -7.04 -7.69
CA SER A 83 -5.77 -5.60 -7.59
C SER A 83 -5.01 -5.27 -6.31
N LEU A 84 -5.42 -5.83 -5.16
CA LEU A 84 -4.68 -5.67 -3.91
C LEU A 84 -3.27 -6.28 -3.97
N ALA A 85 -3.09 -7.43 -4.61
CA ALA A 85 -1.78 -8.05 -4.78
C ALA A 85 -0.82 -7.11 -5.54
N LEU A 86 -1.29 -6.46 -6.60
CA LEU A 86 -0.52 -5.44 -7.32
C LEU A 86 -0.17 -4.24 -6.43
N VAL A 87 -1.13 -3.73 -5.64
CA VAL A 87 -0.84 -2.64 -4.68
C VAL A 87 0.26 -3.05 -3.70
N ILE A 88 0.24 -4.27 -3.15
CA ILE A 88 1.29 -4.76 -2.26
C ILE A 88 2.65 -4.83 -2.96
N VAL A 89 2.71 -5.36 -4.20
CA VAL A 89 3.98 -5.45 -4.95
C VAL A 89 4.54 -4.06 -5.24
N LEU A 90 3.71 -3.16 -5.77
CA LEU A 90 4.13 -1.84 -6.26
C LEU A 90 4.44 -0.87 -5.12
N ASP A 91 3.73 -0.97 -4.00
CA ASP A 91 3.87 -0.03 -2.88
C ASP A 91 4.74 -0.61 -1.75
N GLN A 92 4.43 -1.80 -1.24
CA GLN A 92 5.14 -2.36 -0.09
C GLN A 92 6.44 -3.03 -0.48
N PHE A 93 6.41 -3.94 -1.47
CA PHE A 93 7.61 -4.71 -1.82
C PHE A 93 8.71 -3.84 -2.40
N THR A 94 8.39 -2.82 -3.20
CA THR A 94 9.39 -1.84 -3.68
C THR A 94 10.11 -1.16 -2.52
N ARG A 95 9.39 -0.71 -1.49
CA ARG A 95 9.94 -0.08 -0.27
C ARG A 95 10.81 -1.03 0.56
N ASN A 96 10.43 -2.30 0.67
CA ASN A 96 11.22 -3.33 1.35
C ASN A 96 12.48 -3.73 0.57
N CYS A 97 12.34 -3.95 -0.74
CA CYS A 97 13.38 -4.51 -1.59
C CYS A 97 14.45 -3.48 -1.96
N HIS A 98 14.07 -2.21 -2.17
CA HIS A 98 14.94 -1.15 -2.66
C HIS A 98 15.25 -0.07 -1.63
N ARG A 99 15.23 -0.41 -0.33
CA ARG A 99 15.48 0.53 0.79
C ARG A 99 16.64 1.48 0.51
N ARG A 100 16.44 2.76 0.85
CA ARG A 100 17.43 3.85 0.73
C ARG A 100 17.85 4.14 -0.71
N THR A 101 16.98 3.87 -1.68
CA THR A 101 17.17 4.26 -3.08
C THR A 101 15.91 4.94 -3.60
N ALA A 102 16.01 5.65 -4.73
CA ALA A 102 14.84 6.24 -5.39
C ALA A 102 13.80 5.17 -5.82
N HIS A 103 14.26 3.94 -6.11
CA HIS A 103 13.43 2.82 -6.56
C HIS A 103 12.38 2.36 -5.54
N MET A 104 12.43 2.84 -4.29
CA MET A 104 11.35 2.65 -3.33
C MET A 104 10.02 3.26 -3.79
N TYR A 105 10.07 4.24 -4.71
CA TYR A 105 8.92 5.05 -5.11
C TYR A 105 8.46 4.77 -6.56
N ASP A 106 9.14 3.86 -7.27
CA ASP A 106 8.88 3.62 -8.71
C ASP A 106 7.45 3.12 -8.97
N GLY A 107 6.84 2.41 -8.01
CA GLY A 107 5.48 1.90 -8.11
C GLY A 107 4.38 2.82 -7.59
N ASP A 108 4.72 3.97 -6.96
CA ASP A 108 3.75 4.80 -6.22
C ASP A 108 2.58 5.28 -7.11
N ALA A 109 2.89 5.75 -8.32
CA ALA A 109 1.88 6.26 -9.25
C ALA A 109 0.94 5.15 -9.75
N GLN A 110 1.48 3.96 -10.04
CA GLN A 110 0.70 2.82 -10.50
C GLN A 110 -0.17 2.27 -9.37
N ALA A 111 0.39 2.10 -8.17
CA ALA A 111 -0.36 1.67 -6.98
C ALA A 111 -1.52 2.64 -6.68
N MET A 112 -1.27 3.95 -6.72
CA MET A 112 -2.31 4.97 -6.56
C MET A 112 -3.41 4.87 -7.62
N SER A 113 -3.05 4.63 -8.89
CA SER A 113 -4.04 4.47 -9.96
C SER A 113 -4.95 3.26 -9.72
N ILE A 114 -4.38 2.14 -9.25
CA ILE A 114 -5.14 0.93 -8.91
C ILE A 114 -6.04 1.19 -7.71
N THR A 115 -5.53 1.78 -6.63
CA THR A 115 -6.31 2.13 -5.44
C THR A 115 -7.52 3.02 -5.78
N ARG A 116 -7.32 4.07 -6.58
CA ARG A 116 -8.41 4.96 -7.00
C ARG A 116 -9.47 4.21 -7.80
N ARG A 117 -9.05 3.36 -8.74
CA ARG A 117 -9.96 2.51 -9.51
C ARG A 117 -10.76 1.58 -8.61
N MET A 118 -10.13 0.94 -7.63
CA MET A 118 -10.81 0.05 -6.69
C MET A 118 -11.93 0.77 -5.94
N ILE A 119 -11.67 2.00 -5.48
CA ILE A 119 -12.66 2.85 -4.79
C ILE A 119 -13.78 3.29 -5.73
N GLU A 120 -13.45 3.73 -6.95
CA GLU A 120 -14.43 4.17 -7.94
C GLU A 120 -15.40 3.05 -8.35
N GLU A 121 -14.89 1.81 -8.45
CA GLU A 121 -15.67 0.62 -8.80
C GLU A 121 -16.36 -0.02 -7.58
N GLY A 122 -16.00 0.38 -6.36
CA GLY A 122 -16.48 -0.18 -5.10
C GLY A 122 -15.94 -1.59 -4.82
N SER A 123 -14.82 -1.99 -5.43
CA SER A 123 -14.20 -3.30 -5.18
C SER A 123 -13.35 -3.34 -3.92
N ASP A 124 -12.90 -2.19 -3.43
CA ASP A 124 -12.16 -2.06 -2.18
C ASP A 124 -12.95 -2.56 -0.97
N VAL A 125 -14.27 -2.31 -0.94
CA VAL A 125 -15.13 -2.76 0.17
C VAL A 125 -15.41 -4.27 0.15
N LEU A 126 -15.05 -4.96 -0.94
CA LEU A 126 -15.19 -6.41 -1.09
C LEU A 126 -13.99 -7.18 -0.51
N LEU A 127 -12.92 -6.49 -0.12
CA LEU A 127 -11.73 -7.12 0.43
C LEU A 127 -12.00 -7.80 1.79
N PRO A 128 -11.32 -8.92 2.11
CA PRO A 128 -11.75 -9.83 3.17
C PRO A 128 -11.77 -9.25 4.59
N THR A 129 -10.80 -8.37 4.92
CA THR A 129 -10.67 -7.80 6.26
C THR A 129 -10.34 -6.31 6.22
N VAL A 130 -10.54 -5.63 7.36
CA VAL A 130 -10.14 -4.21 7.52
C VAL A 130 -8.64 -4.00 7.26
N TYR A 131 -7.79 -5.00 7.50
CA TYR A 131 -6.36 -4.93 7.21
C TYR A 131 -6.07 -5.02 5.71
N HIS A 132 -6.77 -5.87 4.96
CA HIS A 132 -6.64 -5.89 3.49
C HIS A 132 -7.02 -4.53 2.90
N ARG A 133 -8.12 -3.93 3.38
CA ARG A 133 -8.55 -2.58 2.98
C ARG A 133 -7.57 -1.50 3.40
N ALA A 134 -7.00 -1.58 4.60
CA ALA A 134 -5.97 -0.66 5.08
C ALA A 134 -4.76 -0.63 4.13
N PHE A 135 -4.33 -1.77 3.60
CA PHE A 135 -3.25 -1.81 2.61
C PHE A 135 -3.71 -1.43 1.20
N ALA A 136 -4.97 -1.65 0.82
CA ALA A 136 -5.49 -1.07 -0.43
C ALA A 136 -5.42 0.46 -0.43
N TYR A 137 -5.55 1.10 0.74
CA TYR A 137 -5.50 2.56 0.90
C TYR A 137 -4.10 3.11 1.21
N ILE A 138 -3.09 2.26 1.45
CA ILE A 138 -1.76 2.71 1.83
C ILE A 138 -1.09 3.65 0.82
N PRO A 139 -1.37 3.58 -0.50
CA PRO A 139 -0.81 4.57 -1.43
C PRO A 139 -1.21 6.01 -1.10
N PHE A 140 -2.33 6.25 -0.40
CA PHE A 140 -2.68 7.59 0.07
C PHE A 140 -1.76 8.11 1.18
N GLU A 141 -1.23 7.25 2.06
CA GLU A 141 -0.20 7.69 3.03
C GLU A 141 1.08 8.12 2.30
N HIS A 142 1.35 7.54 1.14
CA HIS A 142 2.55 7.81 0.36
C HIS A 142 2.43 8.90 -0.70
N ASP A 143 1.22 9.41 -0.92
CA ASP A 143 0.93 10.44 -1.90
C ASP A 143 1.42 11.83 -1.43
N GLU A 144 2.01 12.61 -2.33
CA GLU A 144 2.48 13.97 -2.00
C GLU A 144 1.44 15.06 -2.35
N THR A 145 0.16 14.71 -2.57
CA THR A 145 -0.92 15.68 -2.74
C THR A 145 -1.75 15.86 -1.48
N VAL A 146 -2.18 17.10 -1.22
CA VAL A 146 -3.02 17.43 -0.05
C VAL A 146 -4.38 16.73 -0.15
N GLU A 147 -4.95 16.64 -1.34
CA GLU A 147 -6.23 15.97 -1.59
C GLU A 147 -6.13 14.47 -1.32
N GLY A 148 -5.05 13.82 -1.79
CA GLY A 148 -4.80 12.40 -1.53
C GLY A 148 -4.65 12.11 -0.04
N GLN A 149 -3.89 12.95 0.68
CA GLN A 149 -3.70 12.80 2.12
C GLN A 149 -4.99 12.97 2.92
N ARG A 150 -5.84 13.94 2.56
CA ARG A 150 -7.17 14.11 3.17
C ARG A 150 -8.07 12.90 2.94
N GLU A 151 -8.04 12.34 1.74
CA GLU A 151 -8.80 11.14 1.43
C GLU A 151 -8.28 9.92 2.21
N GLY A 152 -6.96 9.75 2.32
CA GLY A 152 -6.35 8.74 3.17
C GLY A 152 -6.84 8.84 4.62
N VAL A 153 -6.77 10.03 5.22
CA VAL A 153 -7.28 10.28 6.60
C VAL A 153 -8.75 9.90 6.72
N ARG A 154 -9.59 10.27 5.74
CA ARG A 154 -11.02 9.92 5.73
C ARG A 154 -11.22 8.41 5.71
N LEU A 155 -10.51 7.70 4.84
CA LEU A 155 -10.61 6.25 4.67
C LEU A 155 -10.14 5.49 5.91
N TYR A 156 -9.01 5.85 6.50
CA TYR A 156 -8.52 5.20 7.71
C TYR A 156 -9.41 5.48 8.94
N THR A 157 -10.00 6.68 9.04
CA THR A 157 -11.01 6.97 10.07
C THR A 157 -12.24 6.04 9.94
N LEU A 158 -12.67 5.76 8.71
CA LEU A 158 -13.78 4.81 8.48
C LEU A 158 -13.40 3.37 8.88
N LEU A 159 -12.16 2.96 8.62
CA LEU A 159 -11.69 1.63 9.01
C LEU A 159 -11.49 1.51 10.53
N GLU A 160 -11.03 2.55 11.20
CA GLU A 160 -10.95 2.61 12.67
C GLU A 160 -12.32 2.37 13.30
N ALA A 161 -13.36 3.04 12.79
CA ALA A 161 -14.74 2.81 13.21
C ALA A 161 -15.26 1.38 12.95
N GLN A 162 -14.57 0.62 12.09
CA GLN A 162 -14.85 -0.79 11.76
C GLN A 162 -13.92 -1.77 12.51
N GLY A 163 -13.10 -1.28 13.44
CA GLY A 163 -12.23 -2.09 14.29
C GLY A 163 -10.78 -2.24 13.82
N LEU A 164 -10.33 -1.43 12.85
CA LEU A 164 -8.89 -1.28 12.58
C LEU A 164 -8.19 -0.63 13.78
N ASP A 165 -6.96 -1.03 14.08
CA ASP A 165 -6.19 -0.39 15.15
C ASP A 165 -6.01 1.11 14.88
N ALA A 166 -6.32 1.93 15.88
CA ALA A 166 -6.29 3.39 15.81
C ALA A 166 -4.90 3.97 15.43
N SER A 167 -3.82 3.17 15.53
CA SER A 167 -2.49 3.58 15.08
C SER A 167 -2.41 3.86 13.58
N TYR A 168 -3.22 3.20 12.76
CA TYR A 168 -3.29 3.43 11.32
C TYR A 168 -3.88 4.81 11.01
N ALA A 169 -5.05 5.15 11.60
CA ALA A 169 -5.63 6.48 11.42
C ALA A 169 -4.70 7.59 11.95
N ARG A 170 -4.00 7.36 13.07
CA ARG A 170 -2.96 8.28 13.55
C ARG A 170 -1.77 8.40 12.58
N SER A 171 -1.40 7.33 11.89
CA SER A 171 -0.35 7.34 10.87
C SER A 171 -0.75 8.22 9.69
N ALA A 172 -1.94 8.01 9.13
CA ALA A 172 -2.47 8.81 8.03
C ALA A 172 -2.52 10.31 8.38
N VAL A 173 -2.94 10.66 9.60
CA VAL A 173 -2.95 12.07 10.06
C VAL A 173 -1.53 12.66 10.10
N ARG A 174 -0.52 11.90 10.55
CA ARG A 174 0.87 12.39 10.57
C ARG A 174 1.42 12.60 9.16
N HIS A 175 1.13 11.69 8.22
CA HIS A 175 1.51 11.86 6.82
C HIS A 175 0.88 13.12 6.23
N ALA A 176 -0.43 13.31 6.46
CA ALA A 176 -1.16 14.47 5.99
C ALA A 176 -0.59 15.78 6.54
N GLN A 177 -0.24 15.85 7.82
CA GLN A 177 0.37 17.05 8.43
C GLN A 177 1.68 17.46 7.76
N ILE A 178 2.52 16.49 7.36
CA ILE A 178 3.79 16.78 6.69
C ILE A 178 3.54 17.33 5.28
N VAL A 179 2.65 16.70 4.53
CA VAL A 179 2.31 17.13 3.16
C VAL A 179 1.54 18.47 3.18
N GLU A 180 0.66 18.70 4.16
CA GLU A 180 -0.01 20.00 4.33
C GLU A 180 0.99 21.13 4.63
N ARG A 181 2.07 20.83 5.38
CA ARG A 181 3.11 21.80 5.71
C ARG A 181 4.08 22.07 4.55
N PHE A 182 4.54 21.03 3.86
CA PHE A 182 5.64 21.12 2.89
C PHE A 182 5.23 20.89 1.44
N GLY A 183 4.00 20.45 1.19
CA GLY A 183 3.53 20.02 -0.13
C GLY A 183 4.16 18.72 -0.64
N ARG A 184 4.96 18.03 0.18
CA ARG A 184 5.73 16.81 -0.13
C ARG A 184 6.31 16.20 1.15
N PHE A 185 7.02 15.08 1.02
CA PHE A 185 7.79 14.46 2.10
C PHE A 185 9.28 14.87 2.04
N PRO A 186 9.77 15.70 2.96
CA PRO A 186 11.17 16.18 2.92
C PRO A 186 12.21 15.07 3.02
N HIS A 187 11.90 13.96 3.71
CA HIS A 187 12.84 12.84 3.87
C HIS A 187 13.12 12.10 2.54
N ARG A 188 12.28 12.29 1.51
CA ARG A 188 12.50 11.72 0.17
C ARG A 188 13.42 12.58 -0.69
N ASN A 189 13.67 13.84 -0.30
CA ASN A 189 14.35 14.83 -1.16
C ASN A 189 15.73 14.35 -1.63
N ALA A 190 16.56 13.83 -0.73
CA ALA A 190 17.90 13.37 -1.07
C ALA A 190 17.87 12.18 -2.05
N LEU A 191 16.95 11.22 -1.85
CA LEU A 191 16.81 10.05 -2.72
C LEU A 191 16.26 10.43 -4.10
N LEU A 192 15.38 11.43 -4.16
CA LEU A 192 14.76 11.94 -5.38
C LEU A 192 15.55 13.08 -6.05
N GLY A 193 16.74 13.42 -5.55
CA GLY A 193 17.56 14.51 -6.11
C GLY A 193 16.95 15.91 -5.99
N ARG A 194 16.01 16.12 -5.05
CA ARG A 194 15.34 17.41 -4.83
C ARG A 194 16.14 18.26 -3.84
N PRO A 195 16.30 19.58 -4.08
CA PRO A 195 16.84 20.48 -3.05
C PRO A 195 15.85 20.61 -1.89
N SER A 196 16.37 20.59 -0.65
CA SER A 196 15.59 20.89 0.56
C SER A 196 15.70 22.37 0.92
N SER A 197 14.59 22.96 1.37
CA SER A 197 14.58 24.30 1.98
C SER A 197 15.20 24.28 3.38
N ASP A 198 15.52 25.46 3.93
CA ASP A 198 16.01 25.57 5.31
C ASP A 198 15.00 25.02 6.33
N GLU A 199 13.71 25.23 6.09
CA GLU A 199 12.64 24.70 6.95
C GLU A 199 12.58 23.17 6.89
N GLU A 200 12.68 22.59 5.69
CA GLU A 200 12.73 21.14 5.50
C GLU A 200 13.98 20.53 6.19
N ILE A 201 15.13 21.20 6.09
CA ILE A 201 16.38 20.75 6.75
C ILE A 201 16.23 20.80 8.28
N ALA A 202 15.59 21.84 8.82
CA ALA A 202 15.32 21.93 10.25
C ALA A 202 14.36 20.82 10.70
N PHE A 203 13.27 20.61 9.96
CA PHE A 203 12.29 19.55 10.23
C PHE A 203 12.91 18.15 10.23
N LEU A 204 13.82 17.84 9.31
CA LEU A 204 14.51 16.55 9.25
C LEU A 204 15.37 16.21 10.48
N ARG A 205 15.59 17.16 11.39
CA ARG A 205 16.28 16.94 12.67
C ARG A 205 15.32 16.61 13.82
N GLU A 206 14.02 16.77 13.62
CA GLU A 206 12.99 16.52 14.62
C GLU A 206 12.58 15.03 14.63
N PRO A 207 12.14 14.49 15.79
CA PRO A 207 11.52 13.18 15.84
C PRO A 207 10.26 13.11 14.95
N GLY A 208 10.02 11.97 14.29
CA GLY A 208 8.85 11.78 13.43
C GLY A 208 8.93 12.48 12.07
N SER A 209 10.11 12.95 11.67
CA SER A 209 10.35 13.58 10.36
C SER A 209 10.44 12.60 9.18
N SER A 210 10.39 11.30 9.47
CA SER A 210 10.37 10.19 8.51
C SER A 210 9.56 9.02 9.05
N PHE A 211 9.20 8.10 8.16
CA PHE A 211 8.44 6.88 8.43
C PHE A 211 9.24 5.64 8.03
#